data_AF-M6EBC7-F1
#
_entry.id   AF-M6EBC7-F1
#
_cell.length_a   1.000
_cell.length_b   1.000
_cell.length_c   1.000
_cell.angle_alpha   90.00
_cell.angle_beta   90.00
_cell.angle_gamma   90.00
#
_symmetry.space_group_name_H-M   'P 1'
#
loop_
_entity.id
_entity.type
_entity.pdbx_description
1 polymer ?
#
loop_
_entity_poly.entity_id
_entity_poly.type
_entity_poly.pdbx_seq_one_letter_code
_entity_poly.pdbx_strand_id
1 'polypeptide(L)'
;MQELHLDGNQLTILPNEIGQLKNLRSLELYNNQLTALPNEIGQLKDLRSSELYNNQLTTLPEEIGRLKNLQKLYLNENQITILPNEVGNLSELEELNLSGNRLTTLPNEIGQLQKLRSLDLSNNQLTTLPKEIGHLKNLRRLVLKGNNFSPQEKERIRNLLLEYEIDGELLRRRRIGGWRW
;
A
#
# COMPACT_ATOMS: atom_id res chain seq x y z
N MET A 1 8.19 -17.47 -18.25
CA MET A 1 8.64 -16.10 -17.93
C MET A 1 8.36 -15.83 -16.47
N GLN A 2 9.33 -15.33 -15.70
CA GLN A 2 9.18 -15.02 -14.26
C GLN A 2 9.14 -13.52 -13.99
N GLU A 3 9.62 -12.71 -14.91
CA GLU A 3 9.71 -11.25 -14.78
C GLU A 3 9.16 -10.62 -16.05
N LEU A 4 8.42 -9.53 -15.91
CA LEU A 4 7.87 -8.76 -17.02
C LEU A 4 8.11 -7.28 -16.74
N HIS A 5 8.91 -6.67 -17.60
CA HIS A 5 9.26 -5.25 -17.56
C HIS A 5 8.51 -4.53 -18.68
N LEU A 6 7.59 -3.65 -18.28
CA LEU A 6 6.78 -2.80 -19.16
C LEU A 6 6.81 -1.34 -18.69
N ASP A 7 7.73 -1.01 -17.79
CA ASP A 7 7.92 0.32 -17.23
C ASP A 7 8.41 1.34 -18.26
N GLY A 8 8.16 2.62 -17.98
CA GLY A 8 8.64 3.74 -18.83
C GLY A 8 7.97 3.83 -20.20
N ASN A 9 6.77 3.27 -20.34
CA ASN A 9 5.98 3.30 -21.58
C ASN A 9 4.80 4.28 -21.49
N GLN A 10 3.90 4.21 -22.46
CA GLN A 10 2.68 5.02 -22.52
C GLN A 10 1.42 4.15 -22.38
N LEU A 11 1.52 3.04 -21.65
CA LEU A 11 0.39 2.12 -21.48
C LEU A 11 -0.73 2.80 -20.71
N THR A 12 -1.92 2.86 -21.32
CA THR A 12 -3.14 3.38 -20.68
C THR A 12 -4.00 2.26 -20.08
N ILE A 13 -3.81 1.04 -20.58
CA ILE A 13 -4.49 -0.18 -20.13
C ILE A 13 -3.50 -1.35 -20.10
N LEU A 14 -3.79 -2.33 -19.24
CA LEU A 14 -3.15 -3.64 -19.25
C LEU A 14 -4.16 -4.67 -19.77
N PRO A 15 -3.82 -5.47 -20.79
CA PRO A 15 -4.77 -6.42 -21.37
C PRO A 15 -5.06 -7.59 -20.43
N ASN A 16 -6.25 -8.17 -20.54
CA ASN A 16 -6.71 -9.27 -19.68
C ASN A 16 -5.81 -10.51 -19.79
N GLU A 17 -5.12 -10.67 -20.92
CA GLU A 17 -4.13 -11.71 -21.19
C GLU A 17 -2.96 -11.70 -20.20
N ILE A 18 -2.74 -10.62 -19.44
CA ILE A 18 -1.76 -10.63 -18.33
C ILE A 18 -2.00 -11.82 -17.40
N GLY A 19 -3.25 -12.19 -17.15
CA GLY A 19 -3.61 -13.31 -16.28
C GLY A 19 -3.09 -14.66 -16.76
N GLN A 20 -2.68 -14.79 -18.02
CA GLN A 20 -2.11 -16.03 -18.58
C GLN A 20 -0.65 -16.27 -18.12
N LEU A 21 0.03 -15.26 -17.57
CA LEU A 21 1.42 -15.37 -17.12
C LEU A 21 1.52 -16.07 -15.75
N LYS A 22 1.12 -17.33 -15.68
CA LYS A 22 0.94 -18.08 -14.41
C LYS A 22 2.20 -18.18 -13.54
N ASN A 23 3.38 -18.13 -14.15
CA ASN A 23 4.68 -18.24 -13.47
C ASN A 23 5.32 -16.87 -13.17
N LEU A 24 4.61 -15.76 -13.40
CA LEU A 24 5.14 -14.42 -13.19
C LEU A 24 5.33 -14.16 -11.69
N ARG A 25 6.51 -13.65 -11.33
CA ARG A 25 6.95 -13.35 -9.96
C ARG A 25 7.24 -11.87 -9.76
N SER A 26 7.73 -11.17 -10.79
CA SER A 26 7.90 -9.72 -10.79
C SER A 26 7.14 -9.08 -11.95
N LEU A 27 6.40 -8.02 -11.66
CA LEU A 27 5.69 -7.21 -12.65
C LEU A 27 6.07 -5.74 -12.46
N GLU A 28 6.77 -5.18 -13.44
CA GLU A 28 7.20 -3.78 -13.46
C GLU A 28 6.38 -3.01 -14.50
N LEU A 29 5.54 -2.10 -14.01
CA LEU A 29 4.59 -1.30 -14.79
C LEU A 29 4.70 0.20 -14.45
N TYR A 30 5.72 0.60 -13.71
CA TYR A 30 5.89 1.97 -13.26
C TYR A 30 6.16 2.94 -14.42
N ASN A 31 5.94 4.23 -14.20
CA ASN A 31 6.09 5.27 -15.24
C ASN A 31 5.26 4.98 -16.50
N ASN A 32 3.95 4.76 -16.32
CA ASN A 32 2.98 4.56 -17.40
C ASN A 32 1.76 5.49 -17.20
N GLN A 33 0.67 5.24 -17.92
CA GLN A 33 -0.57 6.02 -17.87
C GLN A 33 -1.77 5.14 -17.48
N LEU A 34 -1.55 4.04 -16.76
CA LEU A 34 -2.59 3.07 -16.40
C LEU A 34 -3.63 3.74 -15.51
N THR A 35 -4.89 3.63 -15.92
CA THR A 35 -6.03 4.17 -15.14
C THR A 35 -6.71 3.11 -14.26
N ALA A 36 -6.55 1.84 -14.63
CA ALA A 36 -7.05 0.68 -13.90
C ALA A 36 -6.18 -0.56 -14.18
N LEU A 37 -6.32 -1.57 -13.32
CA LEU A 37 -5.83 -2.93 -13.55
C LEU A 37 -7.00 -3.84 -13.93
N PRO A 38 -6.80 -4.81 -14.86
CA PRO A 38 -7.82 -5.81 -15.18
C PRO A 38 -8.00 -6.78 -13.99
N ASN A 39 -9.21 -7.31 -13.83
CA ASN A 39 -9.53 -8.31 -12.79
C ASN A 39 -8.63 -9.56 -12.90
N GLU A 40 -8.15 -9.85 -14.11
CA GLU A 40 -7.23 -10.94 -14.43
C GLU A 40 -5.87 -10.80 -13.72
N ILE A 41 -5.54 -9.64 -13.16
CA ILE A 41 -4.35 -9.49 -12.30
C ILE A 41 -4.37 -10.53 -11.16
N GLY A 42 -5.53 -10.84 -10.58
CA GLY A 42 -5.67 -11.82 -9.51
C GLY A 42 -5.43 -13.28 -9.94
N GLN A 43 -5.15 -13.53 -11.22
CA GLN A 43 -4.73 -14.83 -11.73
C GLN A 43 -3.23 -15.09 -11.63
N LEU A 44 -2.42 -14.07 -11.33
CA LEU A 44 -0.96 -14.15 -11.17
C LEU A 44 -0.58 -14.75 -9.81
N LYS A 45 -0.91 -16.02 -9.58
CA LYS A 45 -0.79 -16.66 -8.25
C LYS A 45 0.62 -16.69 -7.68
N ASP A 46 1.63 -16.68 -8.54
CA ASP A 46 3.05 -16.72 -8.16
C ASP A 46 3.68 -15.32 -7.99
N LEU A 47 2.91 -14.25 -8.18
CA LEU A 47 3.43 -12.88 -8.13
C LEU A 47 3.91 -12.55 -6.71
N ARG A 48 5.13 -12.02 -6.63
CA ARG A 48 5.82 -11.65 -5.38
C ARG A 48 6.08 -10.16 -5.28
N SER A 49 6.37 -9.51 -6.41
CA SER A 49 6.59 -8.07 -6.49
C SER A 49 5.74 -7.47 -7.59
N SER A 50 5.11 -6.33 -7.29
CA SER A 50 4.39 -5.52 -8.27
C SER A 50 4.74 -4.06 -8.09
N GLU A 51 5.35 -3.48 -9.11
CA GLU A 51 5.75 -2.07 -9.19
C GLU A 51 4.83 -1.31 -10.13
N LEU A 52 3.94 -0.49 -9.56
CA LEU A 52 2.87 0.22 -10.25
C LEU A 52 2.94 1.75 -10.02
N TYR A 53 4.05 2.24 -9.48
CA TYR A 53 4.18 3.64 -9.13
C TYR A 53 4.25 4.56 -10.35
N ASN A 54 3.90 5.84 -10.15
CA ASN A 54 3.84 6.83 -11.23
C ASN A 54 2.92 6.37 -12.38
N ASN A 55 1.65 6.17 -12.05
CA ASN A 55 0.56 5.83 -12.97
C ASN A 55 -0.66 6.71 -12.64
N GLN A 56 -1.83 6.40 -13.20
CA GLN A 56 -3.07 7.15 -13.00
C GLN A 56 -4.15 6.29 -12.35
N LEU A 57 -3.77 5.26 -11.58
CA LEU A 57 -4.70 4.33 -10.94
C LEU A 57 -5.58 5.09 -9.95
N THR A 58 -6.89 4.89 -10.04
CA THR A 58 -7.88 5.49 -9.14
C THR A 58 -8.38 4.54 -8.06
N THR A 59 -8.23 3.23 -8.30
CA THR A 59 -8.58 2.13 -7.39
C THR A 59 -7.79 0.86 -7.77
N LEU A 60 -7.94 -0.19 -6.98
CA LEU A 60 -7.51 -1.56 -7.32
C LEU A 60 -8.74 -2.45 -7.50
N PRO A 61 -8.69 -3.46 -8.39
CA PRO A 61 -9.73 -4.48 -8.44
C PRO A 61 -9.72 -5.35 -7.17
N GLU A 62 -10.89 -5.84 -6.73
CA GLU A 62 -11.02 -6.75 -5.59
C GLU A 62 -10.15 -8.00 -5.75
N GLU A 63 -9.94 -8.44 -7.00
CA GLU A 63 -9.09 -9.57 -7.35
C GLU A 63 -7.63 -9.43 -6.90
N ILE A 64 -7.16 -8.23 -6.53
CA ILE A 64 -5.85 -8.06 -5.93
C ILE A 64 -5.66 -8.96 -4.71
N GLY A 65 -6.71 -9.17 -3.89
CA GLY A 65 -6.65 -10.04 -2.71
C GLY A 65 -6.45 -11.53 -3.00
N ARG A 66 -6.45 -11.91 -4.28
CA ARG A 66 -6.15 -13.26 -4.74
C ARG A 66 -4.64 -13.53 -4.87
N LEU A 67 -3.80 -12.50 -4.78
CA LEU A 67 -2.34 -12.58 -4.88
C LEU A 67 -1.69 -12.98 -3.55
N LYS A 68 -1.93 -14.22 -3.13
CA LYS A 68 -1.52 -14.71 -1.79
C LYS A 68 -0.01 -14.72 -1.55
N ASN A 69 0.80 -14.76 -2.60
CA ASN A 69 2.26 -14.77 -2.52
C ASN A 69 2.90 -13.38 -2.67
N LEU A 70 2.09 -12.31 -2.80
CA LEU A 70 2.60 -10.96 -3.01
C LEU A 70 3.28 -10.47 -1.73
N GLN A 71 4.54 -10.05 -1.86
CA GLN A 71 5.39 -9.57 -0.76
C GLN A 71 5.60 -8.07 -0.84
N LYS A 72 5.66 -7.50 -2.04
CA LYS A 72 5.91 -6.08 -2.29
C LYS A 72 4.87 -5.51 -3.25
N LEU A 73 4.24 -4.43 -2.82
CA LEU A 73 3.27 -3.69 -3.64
C LEU A 73 3.58 -2.19 -3.56
N TYR A 74 4.07 -1.64 -4.67
CA TYR A 74 4.40 -0.23 -4.78
C TYR A 74 3.38 0.48 -5.68
N LEU A 75 2.57 1.34 -5.08
CA LEU A 75 1.47 2.09 -5.70
C LEU A 75 1.63 3.60 -5.51
N ASN A 76 2.81 4.05 -5.11
CA ASN A 76 3.06 5.47 -4.88
C ASN A 76 2.91 6.31 -6.15
N GLU A 77 2.63 7.60 -5.99
CA GLU A 77 2.41 8.53 -7.11
C GLU A 77 1.32 8.03 -8.07
N ASN A 78 0.12 7.81 -7.54
CA ASN A 78 -1.08 7.44 -8.28
C ASN A 78 -2.24 8.36 -7.85
N GLN A 79 -3.48 8.01 -8.23
CA GLN A 79 -4.68 8.79 -7.92
C GLN A 79 -5.67 7.99 -7.07
N ILE A 80 -5.19 7.00 -6.31
CA ILE A 80 -6.02 6.05 -5.58
C ILE A 80 -6.79 6.78 -4.49
N THR A 81 -8.11 6.65 -4.50
CA THR A 81 -9.00 7.31 -3.52
C THR A 81 -9.45 6.34 -2.42
N ILE A 82 -9.48 5.04 -2.71
CA ILE A 82 -9.89 3.97 -1.81
C ILE A 82 -9.14 2.67 -2.15
N LEU A 83 -8.92 1.83 -1.13
CA LEU A 83 -8.49 0.45 -1.32
C LEU A 83 -9.68 -0.50 -1.16
N PRO A 84 -9.78 -1.56 -1.98
CA PRO A 84 -10.74 -2.63 -1.74
C PRO A 84 -10.44 -3.34 -0.41
N ASN A 85 -11.46 -3.87 0.26
CA ASN A 85 -11.31 -4.61 1.53
C ASN A 85 -10.39 -5.82 1.34
N GLU A 86 -10.38 -6.39 0.14
CA GLU A 86 -9.54 -7.49 -0.31
C GLU A 86 -8.05 -7.19 -0.23
N VAL A 87 -7.61 -5.94 -0.01
CA VAL A 87 -6.20 -5.69 0.31
C VAL A 87 -5.75 -6.47 1.55
N GLY A 88 -6.63 -6.67 2.55
CA GLY A 88 -6.33 -7.44 3.76
C GLY A 88 -6.04 -8.93 3.49
N ASN A 89 -6.42 -9.43 2.32
CA ASN A 89 -6.22 -10.81 1.91
C ASN A 89 -4.77 -11.12 1.44
N LEU A 90 -3.90 -10.11 1.33
CA LEU A 90 -2.49 -10.23 0.93
C LEU A 90 -1.63 -10.73 2.10
N SER A 91 -1.81 -12.00 2.49
CA SER A 91 -1.24 -12.58 3.71
C SER A 91 0.29 -12.57 3.78
N GLU A 92 0.98 -12.52 2.64
CA GLU A 92 2.44 -12.52 2.53
C GLU A 92 3.04 -11.11 2.38
N LEU A 93 2.21 -10.06 2.37
CA LEU A 93 2.69 -8.71 2.08
C LEU A 93 3.59 -8.19 3.19
N GLU A 94 4.81 -7.80 2.83
CA GLU A 94 5.83 -7.25 3.73
C GLU A 94 6.00 -5.74 3.55
N GLU A 95 5.81 -5.24 2.32
CA GLU A 95 5.97 -3.82 1.98
C GLU A 95 4.79 -3.32 1.16
N LEU A 96 4.15 -2.25 1.64
CA LEU A 96 3.09 -1.54 0.95
C LEU A 96 3.41 -0.05 0.90
N ASN A 97 3.60 0.48 -0.31
CA ASN A 97 3.80 1.91 -0.53
C ASN A 97 2.60 2.50 -1.25
N LEU A 98 1.91 3.43 -0.59
CA LEU A 98 0.75 4.16 -1.07
C LEU A 98 1.00 5.67 -1.04
N SER A 99 2.26 6.12 -0.90
CA SER A 99 2.58 7.53 -0.77
C SER A 99 2.18 8.33 -2.02
N GLY A 100 1.74 9.57 -1.88
CA GLY A 100 1.39 10.39 -3.05
C GLY A 100 0.15 9.87 -3.78
N ASN A 101 -0.91 9.59 -3.02
CA ASN A 101 -2.22 9.19 -3.53
C ASN A 101 -3.30 10.16 -3.00
N ARG A 102 -4.58 9.81 -3.16
CA ARG A 102 -5.73 10.62 -2.73
C ARG A 102 -6.59 9.88 -1.71
N LEU A 103 -5.99 8.98 -0.92
CA LEU A 103 -6.71 8.15 0.05
C LEU A 103 -7.32 9.04 1.13
N THR A 104 -8.62 8.88 1.36
CA THR A 104 -9.36 9.56 2.44
C THR A 104 -9.59 8.67 3.67
N THR A 105 -9.55 7.35 3.46
CA THR A 105 -9.65 6.32 4.51
C THR A 105 -8.83 5.09 4.13
N LEU A 106 -8.65 4.19 5.10
CA LEU A 106 -8.21 2.81 4.86
C LEU A 106 -9.32 1.84 5.28
N PRO A 107 -9.44 0.68 4.61
CA PRO A 107 -10.33 -0.39 5.07
C PRO A 107 -9.85 -0.97 6.40
N ASN A 108 -10.77 -1.46 7.23
CA ASN A 108 -10.44 -2.09 8.52
C ASN A 108 -9.56 -3.34 8.30
N GLU A 109 -9.72 -3.99 7.15
CA GLU A 109 -9.00 -5.15 6.67
C GLU A 109 -7.50 -4.89 6.52
N ILE A 110 -7.03 -3.63 6.53
CA ILE A 110 -5.59 -3.33 6.59
C ILE A 110 -4.92 -4.04 7.78
N GLY A 111 -5.64 -4.18 8.90
CA GLY A 111 -5.14 -4.88 10.09
C GLY A 111 -4.92 -6.38 9.90
N GLN A 112 -5.34 -6.97 8.77
CA GLN A 112 -5.14 -8.39 8.45
C GLN A 112 -3.76 -8.68 7.85
N LEU A 113 -2.99 -7.66 7.46
CA LEU A 113 -1.66 -7.80 6.85
C LEU A 113 -0.60 -8.18 7.90
N GLN A 114 -0.69 -9.39 8.44
CA GLN A 114 0.10 -9.82 9.60
C GLN A 114 1.62 -9.88 9.34
N LYS A 115 2.07 -9.93 8.09
CA LYS A 115 3.49 -9.92 7.70
C LYS A 115 4.04 -8.54 7.34
N LEU A 116 3.19 -7.50 7.32
CA LEU A 116 3.57 -6.17 6.88
C LEU A 116 4.63 -5.58 7.82
N ARG A 117 5.73 -5.10 7.25
CA ARG A 117 6.87 -4.48 7.95
C ARG A 117 7.00 -3.00 7.65
N SER A 118 6.65 -2.57 6.44
CA SER A 118 6.69 -1.18 6.04
C SER A 118 5.38 -0.78 5.37
N LEU A 119 4.78 0.31 5.89
CA LEU A 119 3.59 0.94 5.33
C LEU A 119 3.86 2.43 5.15
N ASP A 120 3.87 2.88 3.90
CA ASP A 120 4.01 4.30 3.59
C ASP A 120 2.67 4.86 3.07
N LEU A 121 2.10 5.78 3.82
CA LEU A 121 0.83 6.46 3.53
C LEU A 121 1.04 7.96 3.37
N SER A 122 2.28 8.42 3.27
CA SER A 122 2.58 9.85 3.22
C SER A 122 1.92 10.54 2.02
N ASN A 123 1.68 11.85 2.14
CA ASN A 123 1.11 12.66 1.06
C ASN A 123 -0.21 12.06 0.54
N ASN A 124 -1.17 11.88 1.44
CA ASN A 124 -2.54 11.45 1.14
C ASN A 124 -3.53 12.44 1.79
N GLN A 125 -4.81 12.10 1.81
CA GLN A 125 -5.89 12.94 2.38
C GLN A 125 -6.51 12.31 3.63
N LEU A 126 -5.76 11.45 4.33
CA LEU A 126 -6.26 10.73 5.50
C LEU A 126 -6.52 11.70 6.65
N THR A 127 -7.67 11.53 7.28
CA THR A 127 -8.06 12.27 8.49
C THR A 127 -8.13 11.38 9.73
N THR A 128 -8.19 10.06 9.53
CA THR A 128 -8.21 9.01 10.56
C THR A 128 -7.52 7.75 10.02
N LEU A 129 -7.05 6.89 10.92
CA LEU A 129 -6.75 5.48 10.61
C LEU A 129 -7.82 4.57 11.22
N PRO A 130 -8.09 3.38 10.67
CA PRO A 130 -8.89 2.37 11.36
C PRO A 130 -8.16 1.89 12.62
N LYS A 131 -8.89 1.55 13.69
CA LYS A 131 -8.27 1.05 14.94
C LYS A 131 -7.50 -0.26 14.73
N GLU A 132 -7.90 -1.01 13.70
CA GLU A 132 -7.31 -2.26 13.25
C GLU A 132 -5.85 -2.08 12.78
N ILE A 133 -5.38 -0.86 12.52
CA ILE A 133 -3.95 -0.59 12.27
C ILE A 133 -3.07 -1.08 13.43
N GLY A 134 -3.60 -1.09 14.67
CA GLY A 134 -2.91 -1.66 15.85
C GLY A 134 -2.80 -3.19 15.84
N HIS A 135 -3.42 -3.88 14.88
CA HIS A 135 -3.29 -5.33 14.68
C HIS A 135 -2.07 -5.71 13.84
N LEU A 136 -1.35 -4.75 13.25
CA LEU A 136 -0.16 -4.98 12.42
C LEU A 136 1.09 -5.30 13.27
N LYS A 137 1.12 -6.47 13.91
CA LYS A 137 2.13 -6.84 14.92
C LYS A 137 3.59 -6.87 14.42
N ASN A 138 3.81 -7.00 13.11
CA ASN A 138 5.14 -7.03 12.50
C ASN A 138 5.55 -5.71 11.86
N LEU A 139 4.69 -4.69 11.91
CA LEU A 139 4.99 -3.40 11.31
C LEU A 139 6.18 -2.78 12.06
N ARG A 140 7.11 -2.20 11.31
CA ARG A 140 8.32 -1.57 11.86
C ARG A 140 8.36 -0.10 11.49
N ARG A 141 7.95 0.22 10.27
CA ARG A 141 7.94 1.56 9.72
C ARG A 141 6.54 1.93 9.25
N LEU A 142 6.02 3.01 9.79
CA LEU A 142 4.77 3.64 9.35
C LEU A 142 5.04 5.10 8.99
N VAL A 143 4.69 5.55 7.79
CA VAL A 143 4.90 6.95 7.36
C VAL A 143 3.56 7.60 7.09
N LEU A 144 3.30 8.72 7.75
CA LEU A 144 2.01 9.41 7.76
C LEU A 144 2.13 10.91 7.41
N LYS A 145 3.33 11.45 7.26
CA LYS A 145 3.56 12.87 6.91
C LYS A 145 2.73 13.32 5.71
N GLY A 146 2.30 14.58 5.69
CA GLY A 146 1.53 15.12 4.56
C GLY A 146 0.11 14.57 4.45
N ASN A 147 -0.49 14.14 5.56
CA ASN A 147 -1.92 13.85 5.68
C ASN A 147 -2.64 14.92 6.51
N ASN A 148 -3.97 14.85 6.60
CA ASN A 148 -4.81 15.84 7.26
C ASN A 148 -5.30 15.40 8.65
N PHE A 149 -4.42 14.77 9.44
CA PHE A 149 -4.76 14.31 10.78
C PHE A 149 -4.92 15.47 11.77
N SER A 150 -6.01 15.46 12.54
CA SER A 150 -6.20 16.39 13.66
C SER A 150 -5.17 16.13 14.78
N PRO A 151 -4.88 17.11 15.66
CA PRO A 151 -4.01 16.89 16.80
C PRO A 151 -4.46 15.72 17.70
N GLN A 152 -5.77 15.56 17.90
CA GLN A 152 -6.35 14.47 18.69
C GLN A 152 -6.10 13.12 18.03
N GLU A 153 -6.24 13.04 16.71
CA GLU A 153 -6.00 11.81 15.96
C GLU A 153 -4.53 11.43 15.97
N LYS A 154 -3.62 12.41 15.79
CA LYS A 154 -2.17 12.18 15.93
C LYS A 154 -1.83 11.59 17.30
N GLU A 155 -2.47 12.07 18.36
CA GLU A 155 -2.28 11.53 19.71
C GLU A 155 -2.88 10.13 19.89
N ARG A 156 -4.04 9.85 19.29
CA ARG A 156 -4.63 8.50 19.27
C ARG A 156 -3.71 7.49 18.59
N ILE A 157 -3.19 7.85 17.41
CA ILE A 157 -2.27 7.01 16.62
C ILE A 157 -0.99 6.72 17.42
N ARG A 158 -0.41 7.74 18.08
CA ARG A 158 0.77 7.55 18.95
C ARG A 158 0.52 6.54 20.06
N ASN A 159 -0.61 6.64 20.76
CA ASN A 159 -0.95 5.72 21.85
C ASN A 159 -1.24 4.30 21.35
N LEU A 160 -1.77 4.17 20.13
CA LEU A 160 -2.04 2.88 19.50
C LEU A 160 -0.75 2.19 19.01
N LEU A 161 0.28 2.97 18.70
CA LEU A 161 1.50 2.52 18.01
C LEU A 161 2.79 2.86 18.79
N LEU A 162 2.78 2.71 20.11
CA LEU A 162 3.89 3.07 21.01
C LEU A 162 5.24 2.37 20.71
N GLU A 163 5.25 1.31 19.91
CA GLU A 163 6.44 0.49 19.60
C GLU A 163 6.99 0.65 18.17
N TYR A 164 6.36 1.49 17.33
CA TYR A 164 6.68 1.58 15.90
C TYR A 164 7.64 2.75 15.60
N GLU A 165 8.44 2.61 14.52
CA GLU A 165 9.11 3.76 13.90
C GLU A 165 8.07 4.49 13.06
N ILE A 166 7.73 5.73 13.45
CA ILE A 166 6.79 6.56 12.70
C ILE A 166 7.59 7.64 11.99
N ASP A 167 7.49 7.67 10.66
CA ASP A 167 8.07 8.71 9.79
C ASP A 167 9.58 8.97 10.03
N GLY A 168 10.34 7.91 10.34
CA GLY A 168 11.79 8.00 10.58
C GLY A 168 12.18 8.28 12.03
N GLU A 169 11.21 8.41 12.95
CA GLU A 169 11.45 8.59 14.37
C GLU A 169 11.12 7.30 15.14
N LEU A 170 12.14 6.70 15.75
CA LEU A 170 11.95 5.59 16.68
C LEU A 170 11.23 6.09 17.94
N LEU A 171 10.04 5.57 18.23
CA LEU A 171 9.27 5.86 19.46
C LEU A 171 9.88 5.27 20.75
N ARG A 172 11.22 5.22 20.86
CA ARG A 172 11.88 4.91 22.14
C ARG A 172 11.89 6.15 23.03
N ARG A 173 10.88 6.25 23.90
CA ARG A 173 10.82 7.13 25.10
C ARG A 173 11.48 8.50 24.89
N ARG A 174 10.89 9.37 24.08
CA ARG A 174 11.07 10.82 24.25
C ARG A 174 9.78 11.44 24.75
N ARG A 175 9.68 11.52 26.08
CA ARG A 175 9.01 12.65 26.74
C ARG A 175 9.62 13.92 26.12
N ILE A 176 8.76 14.90 25.88
CA ILE A 176 9.08 16.29 25.53
C ILE A 176 9.64 16.52 24.10
N GLY A 177 8.75 16.92 23.20
CA GLY A 177 9.08 17.47 21.88
C GLY A 177 7.81 17.59 21.05
N GLY A 178 7.35 18.81 20.75
CA GLY A 178 6.19 19.02 19.88
C GLY A 178 6.54 18.63 18.45
N TRP A 179 5.91 17.59 17.93
CA TRP A 179 6.19 17.08 16.58
C TRP A 179 5.28 17.73 15.55
N ARG A 180 5.87 18.16 14.43
CA ARG A 180 5.19 18.61 13.22
C ARG A 180 5.21 17.46 12.21
N TRP A 181 4.09 16.76 12.08
CA TRP A 181 3.74 15.92 10.92
C TRP A 181 2.82 16.69 10.00
#